data_AF-A0A1A8NBA5-F1
#
_entry.id   AF-A0A1A8NBA5-F1
#
_cell.length_a   1.000
_cell.length_b   1.000
_cell.length_c   1.000
_cell.angle_alpha   90.00
_cell.angle_beta   90.00
_cell.angle_gamma   90.00
#
_symmetry.space_group_name_H-M   'P 1'
#
loop_
_entity.id
_entity.type
_entity.pdbx_description
1 polymer ?
#
loop_
_entity_poly.entity_id
_entity_poly.type
_entity_poly.pdbx_seq_one_letter_code
_entity_poly.pdbx_strand_id
1 'polypeptide(L)'
;SFQVRKATKNSTISNIRARSLNPHDFGYLINEAKKCETEPPFLIILISTTHKEFDARQAIRETWGDETTFPDVRVVTLFLLGRSTDAVLNQMLEQESQIFHDIVVEDFIDSYHNLTLKTLMGMRWVATFCAKAQYVLKTDSDIFVNMDNLIYKLLKPVTKPRRRYFTGYVINGGPIRDMRSKWYMPRDVYPDSKYPPFCSGTGYVFSGDVAE
;
A
#
# COMPACT_ATOMS: atom_id res chain seq x y z
N SER A 1 -43.77 28.72 -31.65
CA SER A 1 -43.68 27.33 -31.16
C SER A 1 -42.26 26.81 -31.33
N PHE A 2 -41.41 26.94 -30.30
CA PHE A 2 -40.14 26.22 -30.25
C PHE A 2 -39.90 25.76 -28.80
N GLN A 3 -40.09 24.46 -28.59
CA GLN A 3 -39.90 23.77 -27.31
C GLN A 3 -38.41 23.65 -26.98
N VAL A 4 -38.02 24.13 -25.81
CA VAL A 4 -36.73 23.81 -25.19
C VAL A 4 -36.79 22.37 -24.68
N ARG A 5 -36.12 21.43 -25.35
CA ARG A 5 -35.92 20.08 -24.84
C ARG A 5 -34.78 20.10 -23.80
N LYS A 6 -35.14 19.87 -22.53
CA LYS A 6 -34.20 19.48 -21.47
C LYS A 6 -33.56 18.14 -21.86
N ALA A 7 -32.24 18.11 -22.00
CA ALA A 7 -31.49 16.87 -22.10
C ALA A 7 -31.28 16.30 -20.69
N THR A 8 -32.00 15.24 -20.38
CA THR A 8 -31.81 14.37 -19.22
C THR A 8 -30.47 13.62 -19.37
N LYS A 9 -29.47 13.94 -18.54
CA LYS A 9 -28.28 13.09 -18.38
C LYS A 9 -28.59 11.94 -17.43
N ASN A 10 -29.30 10.93 -17.93
CA ASN A 10 -29.24 9.57 -17.40
C ASN A 10 -28.24 8.80 -18.27
N SER A 11 -26.95 8.86 -17.92
CA SER A 11 -25.96 7.92 -18.44
C SER A 11 -25.56 7.00 -17.31
N THR A 12 -26.19 5.83 -17.29
CA THR A 12 -25.71 4.63 -16.63
C THR A 12 -24.20 4.47 -16.84
N ILE A 13 -23.46 4.34 -15.75
CA ILE A 13 -22.05 3.95 -15.74
C ILE A 13 -22.01 2.48 -16.15
N SER A 14 -22.12 2.22 -17.45
CA SER A 14 -21.98 0.89 -18.01
C SER A 14 -20.98 0.96 -19.14
N ASN A 15 -19.84 0.30 -18.94
CA ASN A 15 -18.80 0.00 -19.93
C ASN A 15 -17.82 1.12 -20.32
N ILE A 16 -17.07 1.63 -19.35
CA ILE A 16 -15.70 2.07 -19.63
C ILE A 16 -14.82 0.82 -19.54
N ARG A 17 -14.48 0.21 -20.69
CA ARG A 17 -13.28 -0.65 -20.77
C ARG A 17 -12.10 0.28 -20.53
N ALA A 18 -11.73 0.46 -19.26
CA ALA A 18 -10.52 1.17 -18.91
C ALA A 18 -9.36 0.32 -19.42
N ARG A 19 -8.71 0.76 -20.51
CA ARG A 19 -7.37 0.29 -20.83
C ARG A 19 -6.55 0.52 -19.56
N SER A 20 -5.94 -0.52 -19.01
CA SER A 20 -5.10 -0.37 -17.82
C SER A 20 -4.04 0.68 -18.15
N LEU A 21 -4.14 1.86 -17.53
CA LEU A 21 -3.22 2.97 -17.76
C LEU A 21 -1.82 2.61 -17.25
N ASN A 22 -1.75 1.70 -16.26
CA ASN A 22 -0.54 1.14 -15.69
C ASN A 22 -0.67 -0.39 -15.60
N PRO A 23 -0.33 -1.14 -16.67
CA PRO A 23 -0.18 -2.58 -16.56
C PRO A 23 0.97 -2.88 -15.58
N HIS A 24 0.64 -3.44 -14.42
CA HIS A 24 1.60 -3.83 -13.38
C HIS A 24 2.01 -5.29 -13.58
N ASP A 25 2.82 -5.52 -14.63
CA ASP A 25 3.22 -6.85 -15.11
C ASP A 25 4.63 -7.26 -14.62
N PHE A 26 4.94 -6.92 -13.37
CA PHE A 26 6.20 -7.31 -12.75
C PHE A 26 6.05 -8.65 -12.01
N GLY A 27 7.12 -9.44 -12.00
CA GLY A 27 7.21 -10.71 -11.27
C GLY A 27 7.81 -10.51 -9.89
N TYR A 28 7.36 -11.30 -8.91
CA TYR A 28 7.98 -11.33 -7.59
C TYR A 28 9.32 -12.05 -7.65
N LEU A 29 10.38 -11.39 -7.19
CA LEU A 29 11.71 -11.96 -6.97
C LEU A 29 11.79 -12.67 -5.61
N ILE A 30 11.16 -12.07 -4.61
CA ILE A 30 10.94 -12.63 -3.27
C ILE A 30 9.46 -12.43 -2.94
N ASN A 31 8.74 -13.49 -2.56
CA ASN A 31 7.28 -13.44 -2.51
C ASN A 31 6.66 -13.82 -1.16
N GLU A 32 7.28 -14.68 -0.35
CA GLU A 32 6.65 -15.14 0.91
C GLU A 32 5.21 -15.68 0.75
N ALA A 33 4.92 -16.35 -0.37
CA ALA A 33 3.56 -16.73 -0.80
C ALA A 33 2.73 -17.56 0.22
N LYS A 34 3.41 -18.19 1.18
CA LYS A 34 2.78 -19.08 2.19
C LYS A 34 2.47 -18.38 3.51
N LYS A 35 2.84 -17.10 3.69
CA LYS A 35 2.70 -16.36 4.97
C LYS A 35 1.24 -16.30 5.49
N CYS A 36 0.26 -16.44 4.61
CA CYS A 36 -1.18 -16.45 4.95
C CYS A 36 -1.92 -17.77 4.64
N GLU A 37 -1.20 -18.86 4.35
CA GLU A 37 -1.82 -20.12 3.91
C GLU A 37 -2.64 -20.81 5.02
N THR A 38 -2.20 -20.68 6.28
CA THR A 38 -2.79 -21.40 7.42
C THR A 38 -4.01 -20.67 8.00
N GLU A 39 -3.85 -19.39 8.33
CA GLU A 39 -4.88 -18.59 8.99
C GLU A 39 -4.89 -17.17 8.44
N PRO A 40 -6.07 -16.61 8.08
CA PRO A 40 -6.14 -15.23 7.63
C PRO A 40 -5.77 -14.25 8.75
N PRO A 41 -4.84 -13.30 8.53
CA PRO A 41 -4.50 -12.31 9.53
C PRO A 41 -5.65 -11.31 9.76
N PHE A 42 -5.74 -10.80 10.98
CA PHE A 42 -6.59 -9.65 11.28
C PHE A 42 -6.06 -8.38 10.60
N LEU A 43 -4.74 -8.17 10.66
CA LEU A 43 -4.07 -7.00 10.11
C LEU A 43 -2.82 -7.40 9.35
N ILE A 44 -2.69 -6.91 8.12
CA ILE A 44 -1.42 -6.92 7.38
C ILE A 44 -0.80 -5.53 7.44
N ILE A 45 0.47 -5.43 7.78
CA ILE A 45 1.25 -4.21 7.73
C ILE A 45 2.18 -4.29 6.51
N LEU A 46 1.97 -3.38 5.57
CA LEU A 46 2.76 -3.21 4.36
C LEU A 46 3.67 -1.99 4.55
N ILE A 47 4.96 -2.24 4.69
CA ILE A 47 5.96 -1.19 4.99
C ILE A 47 6.79 -0.95 3.74
N SER A 48 6.66 0.24 3.15
CA SER A 48 7.54 0.66 2.04
C SER A 48 8.90 1.05 2.60
N THR A 49 9.96 0.38 2.12
CA THR A 49 11.35 0.60 2.56
C THR A 49 12.31 0.45 1.39
N THR A 50 13.59 0.75 1.59
CA THR A 50 14.67 0.61 0.61
C THR A 50 15.76 -0.33 1.12
N HIS A 51 16.61 -0.84 0.23
CA HIS A 51 17.67 -1.80 0.58
C HIS A 51 18.60 -1.31 1.69
N LYS A 52 18.87 0.00 1.74
CA LYS A 52 19.78 0.62 2.72
C LYS A 52 19.18 0.76 4.11
N GLU A 53 17.86 0.65 4.25
CA GLU A 53 17.13 0.84 5.50
C GLU A 53 17.03 -0.45 6.33
N PHE A 54 18.12 -1.23 6.38
CA PHE A 54 18.18 -2.46 7.19
C PHE A 54 17.89 -2.16 8.67
N ASP A 55 18.54 -1.13 9.23
CA ASP A 55 18.35 -0.74 10.64
C ASP A 55 16.92 -0.30 10.93
N ALA A 56 16.24 0.35 9.98
CA ALA A 56 14.84 0.73 10.14
C ALA A 56 13.92 -0.49 10.14
N ARG A 57 14.15 -1.46 9.23
CA ARG A 57 13.41 -2.74 9.24
C ARG A 57 13.62 -3.47 10.57
N GLN A 58 14.87 -3.55 11.03
CA GLN A 58 15.20 -4.19 12.29
C GLN A 58 14.51 -3.52 13.48
N ALA A 59 14.57 -2.18 13.56
CA ALA A 59 13.90 -1.43 14.61
C ALA A 59 12.37 -1.66 14.59
N ILE A 60 11.75 -1.77 13.42
CA ILE A 60 10.32 -2.06 13.31
C ILE A 60 10.01 -3.48 13.80
N ARG A 61 10.80 -4.49 13.40
CA ARG A 61 10.66 -5.88 13.86
C ARG A 61 10.76 -6.00 15.39
N GLU A 62 11.65 -5.23 15.99
CA GLU A 62 11.88 -5.23 17.45
C GLU A 62 10.90 -4.35 18.23
N THR A 63 10.03 -3.62 17.54
CA THR A 63 9.09 -2.69 18.17
C THR A 63 7.65 -2.90 17.70
N TRP A 64 7.08 -1.95 16.96
CA TRP A 64 5.66 -1.91 16.65
C TRP A 64 5.26 -2.87 15.50
N GLY A 65 6.22 -3.44 14.78
CA GLY A 65 5.99 -4.41 13.72
C GLY A 65 6.12 -5.87 14.15
N ASP A 66 6.38 -6.14 15.43
CA ASP A 66 6.47 -7.50 15.97
C ASP A 66 5.11 -8.23 15.88
N GLU A 67 5.09 -9.33 15.11
CA GLU A 67 3.90 -10.16 14.89
C GLU A 67 3.42 -10.87 16.17
N THR A 68 4.26 -10.97 17.21
CA THR A 68 3.96 -11.71 18.45
C THR A 68 3.40 -10.85 19.58
N THR A 69 3.46 -9.52 19.45
CA THR A 69 3.05 -8.58 20.52
C THR A 69 1.55 -8.64 20.84
N PHE A 70 0.70 -9.01 19.88
CA PHE A 70 -0.77 -8.97 20.03
C PHE A 70 -1.39 -10.37 19.95
N PRO A 71 -1.44 -11.16 21.05
CA PRO A 71 -1.86 -12.56 21.00
C PRO A 71 -3.35 -12.75 20.62
N ASP A 72 -4.18 -11.73 20.83
CA ASP A 72 -5.62 -11.77 20.50
C ASP A 72 -5.93 -11.56 19.02
N VAL A 73 -4.96 -11.08 18.23
CA VAL A 73 -5.15 -10.78 16.81
C VAL A 73 -3.92 -11.17 16.01
N ARG A 74 -4.11 -11.97 14.96
CA ARG A 74 -2.99 -12.31 14.08
C ARG A 74 -2.57 -11.09 13.25
N VAL A 75 -1.35 -10.62 13.45
CA VAL A 75 -0.71 -9.55 12.67
C VAL A 75 0.34 -10.18 11.75
N VAL A 76 0.45 -9.68 10.52
CA VAL A 76 1.52 -10.04 9.58
C VAL A 76 2.21 -8.76 9.13
N THR A 77 3.53 -8.71 9.23
CA THR A 77 4.35 -7.57 8.82
C THR A 77 5.16 -7.93 7.58
N LEU A 78 5.10 -7.10 6.55
CA LEU A 78 5.82 -7.29 5.30
C LEU A 78 6.53 -6.00 4.87
N PHE A 79 7.81 -6.12 4.56
CA PHE A 79 8.63 -5.08 3.99
C PHE A 79 8.61 -5.16 2.46
N LEU A 80 8.25 -4.05 1.81
CA LEU A 80 8.04 -3.96 0.37
C LEU A 80 9.22 -3.23 -0.29
N LEU A 81 9.85 -3.88 -1.26
CA LEU A 81 10.97 -3.33 -2.01
C LEU A 81 10.80 -3.57 -3.52
N GLY A 82 11.35 -2.66 -4.32
CA GLY A 82 11.70 -2.98 -5.71
C GLY A 82 13.10 -3.60 -5.77
N ARG A 83 13.63 -3.87 -6.96
CA ARG A 83 15.02 -4.28 -7.17
C ARG A 83 15.99 -3.08 -7.11
N SER A 84 17.16 -3.25 -6.51
CA SER A 84 18.26 -2.29 -6.57
C SER A 84 19.08 -2.44 -7.86
N THR A 85 19.66 -1.34 -8.34
CA THR A 85 20.71 -1.40 -9.39
C THR A 85 22.05 -1.90 -8.84
N ASP A 86 22.22 -1.89 -7.51
CA ASP A 86 23.40 -2.40 -6.82
C ASP A 86 23.21 -3.88 -6.49
N ALA A 87 24.00 -4.74 -7.13
CA ALA A 87 23.94 -6.19 -6.95
C ALA A 87 24.31 -6.63 -5.52
N VAL A 88 25.21 -5.91 -4.84
CA VAL A 88 25.60 -6.23 -3.47
C VAL A 88 24.42 -6.00 -2.52
N LEU A 89 23.70 -4.88 -2.71
CA LEU A 89 22.50 -4.60 -1.92
C LEU A 89 21.39 -5.63 -2.14
N ASN A 90 21.19 -6.11 -3.38
CA ASN A 90 20.23 -7.18 -3.65
C ASN A 90 20.62 -8.48 -2.92
N GLN A 91 21.89 -8.87 -2.97
CA GLN A 91 22.37 -10.08 -2.30
C GLN A 91 22.24 -10.00 -0.77
N MET A 92 22.53 -8.84 -0.17
CA MET A 92 22.34 -8.61 1.27
C MET A 92 20.86 -8.72 1.67
N LEU A 93 19.95 -8.20 0.84
CA LEU A 93 18.51 -8.29 1.08
C LEU A 93 18.00 -9.74 0.97
N GLU A 94 18.52 -10.52 0.02
CA GLU A 94 18.20 -11.95 -0.09
C GLU A 94 18.62 -12.73 1.17
N GLN A 95 19.81 -12.44 1.71
CA GLN A 95 20.27 -13.04 2.97
C GLN A 95 19.38 -12.64 4.15
N GLU A 96 18.99 -11.37 4.25
CA GLU A 96 18.04 -10.91 5.24
C GLU A 96 16.70 -11.64 5.13
N SER A 97 16.17 -11.78 3.90
CA SER A 97 14.90 -12.47 3.65
C SER A 97 14.93 -13.94 4.08
N GLN A 98 16.07 -14.62 3.92
CA GLN A 98 16.24 -16.01 4.35
C GLN A 98 16.23 -16.18 5.87
N ILE A 99 16.46 -15.11 6.63
CA ILE A 99 16.47 -15.12 8.09
C ILE A 99 15.10 -14.75 8.63
N PHE A 100 14.50 -13.66 8.11
CA PHE A 100 13.30 -13.06 8.72
C PHE A 100 11.99 -13.45 8.04
N HIS A 101 12.01 -13.90 6.78
CA HIS A 101 10.81 -14.32 6.04
C HIS A 101 9.66 -13.30 6.07
N ASP A 102 10.00 -12.02 5.88
CA ASP A 102 9.08 -10.89 5.96
C ASP A 102 9.31 -9.84 4.84
N ILE A 103 9.99 -10.24 3.76
CA ILE A 103 10.36 -9.35 2.65
C ILE A 103 9.62 -9.77 1.38
N VAL A 104 9.04 -8.80 0.68
CA VAL A 104 8.49 -8.97 -0.67
C VAL A 104 9.22 -8.03 -1.63
N VAL A 105 9.76 -8.60 -2.70
CA VAL A 105 10.50 -7.89 -3.74
C VAL A 105 9.89 -8.20 -5.09
N GLU A 106 9.69 -7.17 -5.91
CA GLU A 106 9.23 -7.31 -7.29
C GLU A 106 10.22 -6.65 -8.26
N ASP A 107 10.29 -7.14 -9.51
CA ASP A 107 11.32 -6.76 -10.48
C ASP A 107 11.06 -5.40 -11.19
N PHE A 108 10.87 -4.34 -10.40
CA PHE A 108 10.95 -2.96 -10.87
C PHE A 108 12.06 -2.22 -10.12
N ILE A 109 12.68 -1.22 -10.76
CA ILE A 109 13.74 -0.43 -10.09
C ILE A 109 13.15 0.34 -8.91
N ASP A 110 13.72 0.13 -7.72
CA ASP A 110 13.31 0.86 -6.53
C ASP A 110 13.72 2.33 -6.62
N SER A 111 12.74 3.22 -6.65
CA SER A 111 12.95 4.66 -6.69
C SER A 111 11.73 5.40 -6.14
N TYR A 112 11.93 6.65 -5.73
CA TYR A 112 10.84 7.50 -5.25
C TYR A 112 9.68 7.64 -6.27
N HIS A 113 10.01 7.70 -7.56
CA HIS A 113 9.00 7.78 -8.62
C HIS A 113 8.19 6.48 -8.79
N ASN A 114 8.74 5.34 -8.37
CA ASN A 114 8.12 4.02 -8.46
C ASN A 114 7.40 3.60 -7.16
N LEU A 115 7.20 4.51 -6.20
CA LEU A 115 6.42 4.21 -4.99
C LEU A 115 4.98 3.78 -5.28
N THR A 116 4.39 4.26 -6.37
CA THR A 116 3.08 3.79 -6.84
C THR A 116 3.12 2.31 -7.19
N LEU A 117 4.16 1.85 -7.91
CA LEU A 117 4.35 0.43 -8.23
C LEU A 117 4.50 -0.41 -6.96
N LYS A 118 5.29 0.07 -6.00
CA LYS A 118 5.46 -0.59 -4.70
C LYS A 118 4.15 -0.70 -3.89
N THR A 119 3.31 0.32 -3.95
CA THR A 119 1.98 0.29 -3.30
C THR A 119 1.07 -0.72 -3.99
N LEU A 120 1.02 -0.70 -5.33
CA LEU A 120 0.23 -1.64 -6.13
C LEU A 120 0.70 -3.08 -5.93
N MET A 121 2.01 -3.30 -5.86
CA MET A 121 2.63 -4.58 -5.52
C MET A 121 2.09 -5.12 -4.20
N GLY A 122 2.13 -4.30 -3.14
CA GLY A 122 1.63 -4.69 -1.82
C GLY A 122 0.14 -5.03 -1.83
N MET A 123 -0.69 -4.21 -2.48
CA MET A 123 -2.13 -4.47 -2.62
C MET A 123 -2.39 -5.76 -3.41
N ARG A 124 -1.68 -5.96 -4.54
CA ARG A 124 -1.75 -7.18 -5.36
C ARG A 124 -1.34 -8.41 -4.56
N TRP A 125 -0.29 -8.31 -3.75
CA TRP A 125 0.17 -9.39 -2.89
C TRP A 125 -0.92 -9.79 -1.90
N VAL A 126 -1.55 -8.83 -1.22
CA VAL A 126 -2.67 -9.10 -0.31
C VAL A 126 -3.83 -9.77 -1.04
N ALA A 127 -4.25 -9.22 -2.18
CA ALA A 127 -5.36 -9.78 -2.96
C ALA A 127 -5.08 -11.21 -3.45
N THR A 128 -3.81 -11.53 -3.76
CA THR A 128 -3.43 -12.83 -4.32
C THR A 128 -3.18 -13.89 -3.24
N PHE A 129 -2.43 -13.54 -2.21
CA PHE A 129 -1.92 -14.50 -1.22
C PHE A 129 -2.61 -14.41 0.14
N CYS A 130 -3.38 -13.34 0.39
CA CYS A 130 -3.97 -13.07 1.70
C CYS A 130 -5.36 -12.42 1.63
N ALA A 131 -6.17 -12.78 0.62
CA ALA A 131 -7.47 -12.16 0.30
C ALA A 131 -8.47 -12.09 1.48
N LYS A 132 -8.34 -13.02 2.45
CA LYS A 132 -9.21 -13.11 3.62
C LYS A 132 -8.78 -12.21 4.80
N ALA A 133 -7.72 -11.42 4.65
CA ALA A 133 -7.29 -10.49 5.68
C ALA A 133 -8.37 -9.44 5.97
N GLN A 134 -8.56 -9.06 7.24
CA GLN A 134 -9.63 -8.10 7.58
C GLN A 134 -9.23 -6.66 7.25
N TYR A 135 -7.99 -6.29 7.59
CA TYR A 135 -7.47 -4.95 7.37
C TYR A 135 -6.03 -4.99 6.86
N VAL A 136 -5.67 -3.92 6.15
CA VAL A 136 -4.33 -3.68 5.65
C VAL A 136 -3.94 -2.26 6.04
N LEU A 137 -2.78 -2.12 6.68
CA LEU A 137 -2.10 -0.84 6.91
C LEU A 137 -0.98 -0.73 5.88
N LYS A 138 -0.99 0.32 5.06
CA LYS A 138 0.21 0.75 4.31
C LYS A 138 0.89 1.86 5.10
N THR A 139 2.20 1.75 5.30
CA THR A 139 3.03 2.82 5.89
C THR A 139 4.45 2.83 5.29
N ASP A 140 5.27 3.78 5.71
CA ASP A 140 6.68 3.92 5.34
C ASP A 140 7.59 3.54 6.53
N SER A 141 8.88 3.24 6.27
CA SER A 141 9.86 2.82 7.28
C SER A 141 10.27 3.92 8.27
N ASP A 142 9.97 5.18 7.99
CA ASP A 142 10.28 6.34 8.83
C ASP A 142 9.08 6.78 9.72
N ILE A 143 8.08 5.92 9.86
CA ILE A 143 6.86 6.17 10.63
C ILE A 143 6.78 5.26 11.86
N PHE A 144 6.26 5.81 12.96
CA PHE A 144 5.86 5.04 14.12
C PHE A 144 4.34 4.85 14.15
N VAL A 145 3.91 3.62 14.43
CA VAL A 145 2.48 3.27 14.55
C VAL A 145 2.18 2.86 15.98
N ASN A 146 1.21 3.55 16.60
CA ASN A 146 0.67 3.11 17.87
C ASN A 146 -0.32 1.95 17.64
N MET A 147 0.20 0.73 17.71
CA MET A 147 -0.55 -0.49 17.38
C MET A 147 -1.71 -0.76 18.34
N ASP A 148 -1.60 -0.42 19.63
CA ASP A 148 -2.70 -0.53 20.59
C ASP A 148 -3.90 0.33 20.18
N ASN A 149 -3.66 1.60 19.84
CA ASN A 149 -4.72 2.49 19.40
C ASN A 149 -5.29 2.04 18.05
N LEU A 150 -4.43 1.61 17.12
CA LEU A 150 -4.86 1.12 15.82
C LEU A 150 -5.77 -0.11 15.97
N ILE A 151 -5.30 -1.14 16.66
CA ILE A 151 -6.03 -2.39 16.83
C ILE A 151 -7.25 -2.15 17.71
N TYR A 152 -7.07 -1.74 18.97
CA TYR A 152 -8.17 -1.82 19.95
C TYR A 152 -9.14 -0.64 19.92
N LYS A 153 -8.74 0.52 19.39
CA LYS A 153 -9.63 1.69 19.33
C LYS A 153 -10.20 1.94 17.94
N LEU A 154 -9.48 1.58 16.88
CA LEU A 154 -9.91 1.87 15.50
C LEU A 154 -10.45 0.63 14.75
N LEU A 155 -9.73 -0.49 14.78
CA LEU A 155 -10.00 -1.63 13.90
C LEU A 155 -10.78 -2.77 14.53
N LYS A 156 -10.47 -3.13 15.78
CA LYS A 156 -11.16 -4.17 16.55
C LYS A 156 -12.55 -3.62 16.86
N PRO A 157 -13.59 -4.08 16.15
CA PRO A 157 -14.91 -3.53 16.34
C PRO A 157 -15.58 -4.27 17.52
N VAL A 158 -16.60 -3.66 18.10
CA VAL A 158 -17.58 -4.41 18.92
C VAL A 158 -18.49 -5.30 18.02
N THR A 159 -18.36 -5.18 16.70
CA THR A 159 -19.22 -5.77 15.64
C THR A 159 -18.41 -6.40 14.49
N LYS A 160 -19.05 -6.76 13.36
CA LYS A 160 -18.41 -7.30 12.15
C LYS A 160 -17.38 -6.33 11.54
N PRO A 161 -16.33 -6.84 10.84
CA PRO A 161 -15.35 -6.01 10.14
C PRO A 161 -16.00 -5.06 9.14
N ARG A 162 -15.47 -3.84 9.04
CA ARG A 162 -15.98 -2.84 8.09
C ARG A 162 -15.59 -3.26 6.68
N ARG A 163 -16.54 -3.16 5.73
CA ARG A 163 -16.33 -3.40 4.30
C ARG A 163 -16.23 -2.08 3.56
N ARG A 164 -15.50 -2.06 2.43
CA ARG A 164 -15.23 -0.86 1.64
C ARG A 164 -14.72 0.30 2.50
N TYR A 165 -13.88 -0.04 3.47
CA TYR A 165 -13.37 0.88 4.47
C TYR A 165 -12.01 1.38 4.04
N PHE A 166 -11.80 2.69 4.14
CA PHE A 166 -10.52 3.33 3.91
C PHE A 166 -10.42 4.54 4.85
N THR A 167 -9.33 4.66 5.58
CA THR A 167 -9.11 5.77 6.52
C THR A 167 -7.64 6.16 6.56
N GLY A 168 -7.38 7.41 6.91
CA GLY A 168 -6.05 8.00 7.03
C GLY A 168 -6.18 9.51 7.13
N TYR A 169 -5.06 10.21 7.02
CA TYR A 169 -5.08 11.67 6.93
C TYR A 169 -5.43 12.10 5.50
N VAL A 170 -6.69 12.48 5.27
CA VAL A 170 -7.19 12.86 3.95
C VAL A 170 -6.72 14.27 3.58
N ILE A 171 -5.99 14.36 2.47
CA ILE A 171 -5.48 15.60 1.89
C ILE A 171 -6.40 16.01 0.73
N ASN A 172 -6.86 17.26 0.79
CA ASN A 172 -7.56 17.92 -0.30
C ASN A 172 -6.60 18.95 -0.91
N GLY A 173 -5.77 18.51 -1.84
CA GLY A 173 -4.68 19.30 -2.41
C GLY A 173 -4.60 19.24 -3.93
N GLY A 174 -3.53 19.83 -4.47
CA GLY A 174 -3.25 19.81 -5.89
C GLY A 174 -1.76 19.63 -6.18
N PRO A 175 -1.42 19.41 -7.45
CA PRO A 175 -0.03 19.25 -7.90
C PRO A 175 0.82 20.47 -7.55
N ILE A 176 2.00 20.22 -6.95
CA ILE A 176 3.01 21.26 -6.74
C ILE A 176 3.68 21.55 -8.07
N ARG A 177 3.67 22.82 -8.50
CA ARG A 177 4.21 23.24 -9.80
C ARG A 177 5.61 23.87 -9.72
N ASP A 178 6.17 23.96 -8.52
CA ASP A 178 7.56 24.38 -8.32
C ASP A 178 8.52 23.23 -8.64
N MET A 179 9.34 23.41 -9.68
CA MET A 179 10.34 22.42 -10.13
C MET A 179 11.41 22.11 -9.08
N ARG A 180 11.59 22.95 -8.06
CA ARG A 180 12.53 22.72 -6.96
C ARG A 180 11.95 21.83 -5.87
N SER A 181 10.63 21.63 -5.86
CA SER A 181 9.99 20.74 -4.91
C SER A 181 10.28 19.29 -5.27
N LYS A 182 10.63 18.49 -4.27
CA LYS A 182 10.69 17.03 -4.42
C LYS A 182 9.38 16.41 -4.91
N TRP A 183 8.25 17.12 -4.77
CA TRP A 183 6.92 16.66 -5.16
C TRP A 183 6.38 17.42 -6.38
N TYR A 184 7.28 17.98 -7.19
CA TYR A 184 6.94 18.62 -8.45
C TYR A 184 6.14 17.67 -9.35
N MET A 185 4.99 18.14 -9.82
CA MET A 185 4.15 17.45 -10.80
C MET A 185 4.05 18.32 -12.05
N PRO A 186 4.63 17.89 -13.18
CA PRO A 186 4.53 18.59 -14.46
C PRO A 186 3.08 18.67 -14.98
N ARG A 187 2.77 19.70 -15.78
CA ARG A 187 1.41 19.90 -16.35
C ARG A 187 1.07 18.94 -17.49
N ASP A 188 2.09 18.51 -18.23
CA ASP A 188 2.00 17.49 -19.27
C ASP A 188 1.71 16.10 -18.70
N VAL A 189 2.14 15.81 -17.47
CA VAL A 189 1.81 14.57 -16.75
C VAL A 189 0.43 14.65 -16.09
N TYR A 190 0.14 15.77 -15.42
CA TYR A 190 -1.16 15.99 -14.76
C TYR A 190 -1.65 17.42 -15.04
N PRO A 191 -2.62 17.63 -15.95
CA PRO A 191 -3.02 18.96 -16.39
C PRO A 191 -3.87 19.71 -15.37
N ASP A 192 -4.65 18.99 -14.56
CA ASP A 192 -5.61 19.58 -13.63
C ASP A 192 -4.94 20.28 -12.45
N SER A 193 -5.62 21.25 -11.85
CA SER A 193 -5.10 22.02 -10.71
C SER A 193 -5.37 21.39 -9.35
N LYS A 194 -6.17 20.31 -9.30
CA LYS A 194 -6.55 19.62 -8.06
C LYS A 194 -6.45 18.12 -8.27
N TYR A 195 -5.96 17.41 -7.27
CA TYR A 195 -6.07 15.96 -7.21
C TYR A 195 -7.43 15.54 -6.67
N PRO A 196 -7.91 14.32 -6.97
CA PRO A 196 -8.93 13.68 -6.15
C PRO A 196 -8.47 13.62 -4.69
N PRO A 197 -9.38 13.64 -3.70
CA PRO A 197 -9.01 13.43 -2.30
C PRO A 197 -8.21 12.15 -2.12
N PHE A 198 -7.09 12.21 -1.39
CA PHE A 198 -6.20 11.07 -1.19
C PHE A 198 -5.68 11.07 0.25
N CYS A 199 -5.24 9.92 0.76
CA CYS A 199 -4.59 9.87 2.08
C CYS A 199 -3.10 10.19 1.98
N SER A 200 -2.58 10.86 3.01
CA SER A 200 -1.14 11.07 3.20
C SER A 200 -0.34 9.77 3.07
N GLY A 201 0.85 9.85 2.48
CA GLY A 201 1.78 8.72 2.34
C GLY A 201 2.26 8.14 3.67
N THR A 202 2.21 8.94 4.74
CA THR A 202 2.61 8.59 6.12
C THR A 202 1.88 7.37 6.67
N GLY A 203 0.68 7.07 6.18
CA GLY A 203 -0.01 5.86 6.58
C GLY A 203 -1.52 5.93 6.35
N TYR A 204 -2.08 4.81 5.89
CA TYR A 204 -3.51 4.65 5.74
C TYR A 204 -3.92 3.18 5.90
N VAL A 205 -5.16 2.98 6.32
CA VAL A 205 -5.72 1.67 6.59
C VAL A 205 -6.94 1.45 5.72
N PHE A 206 -7.05 0.25 5.16
CA PHE A 206 -8.19 -0.16 4.37
C PHE A 206 -8.62 -1.58 4.72
N SER A 207 -9.86 -1.92 4.45
CA SER A 207 -10.35 -3.30 4.62
C SER A 207 -9.82 -4.20 3.50
N GLY A 208 -9.66 -5.49 3.77
CA GLY A 208 -9.10 -6.45 2.80
C GLY A 208 -9.84 -6.47 1.46
N ASP A 209 -11.17 -6.27 1.47
CA ASP A 209 -12.00 -6.20 0.25
C ASP A 209 -11.73 -4.96 -0.63
N VAL A 210 -10.96 -3.99 -0.15
CA VAL A 210 -10.50 -2.84 -0.96
C VAL A 210 -9.17 -3.17 -1.68
N ALA A 211 -8.44 -4.19 -1.24
CA ALA A 211 -7.22 -4.65 -1.89
C ALA A 211 -7.51 -5.49 -3.15
N GLU A 212 -8.66 -6.18 -3.17
CA GLU A 212 -9.16 -7.04 -4.26
C GLU A 212 -9.62 -6.23 -5.49
#